data_AF-A0A2G6BP95-F1
#
_entry.id   AF-A0A2G6BP95-F1
#
_cell.length_a   1.000
_cell.length_b   1.000
_cell.length_c   1.000
_cell.angle_alpha   90.00
_cell.angle_beta   90.00
_cell.angle_gamma   90.00
#
_symmetry.space_group_name_H-M   'P 1'
#
loop_
_entity.id
_entity.type
_entity.pdbx_description
1 polymer ?
#
loop_
_entity_poly.entity_id
_entity_poly.type
_entity_poly.pdbx_seq_one_letter_code
_entity_poly.pdbx_strand_id
1 'polypeptide(L)'
;MKKIIFCLLITLSLLHSQDHSSMTGSAFIGSTTIDGKNYQQIGVMADIPIGKLGIGLDVKISIDSNGDLREEDWDDFEDYLNILRYVRWATKNDPFYLKVGALTGVRFGQGIIIDNYSNTIRYPDYKMIGLEGQVSFDKFRSEFFINNIKESFEDKSSVVLGTRLSYNLIGGLYLGGSIVSDLNQYNGLLDS
;
A
#
# COMPACT_ATOMS: atom_id res chain seq x y z
N MET A 1 -11.29 -49.78 -17.27
CA MET A 1 -10.67 -49.33 -15.99
C MET A 1 -9.99 -47.99 -16.23
N LYS A 2 -10.54 -46.88 -15.71
CA LYS A 2 -10.01 -45.53 -15.95
C LYS A 2 -8.78 -45.31 -15.05
N LYS A 3 -7.62 -45.03 -15.64
CA LYS A 3 -6.39 -44.70 -14.90
C LYS A 3 -6.50 -43.26 -14.41
N ILE A 4 -6.55 -43.07 -13.09
CA ILE A 4 -6.45 -41.75 -12.45
C ILE A 4 -4.96 -41.44 -12.33
N ILE A 5 -4.50 -40.39 -13.01
CA ILE A 5 -3.14 -39.88 -12.89
C ILE A 5 -3.15 -38.84 -11.76
N PHE A 6 -2.38 -39.08 -10.71
CA PHE A 6 -2.19 -38.15 -9.61
C PHE A 6 -0.98 -37.25 -9.96
N CYS A 7 -1.23 -36.01 -10.37
CA CYS A 7 -0.16 -35.02 -10.54
C CYS A 7 0.12 -34.34 -9.21
N LEU A 8 1.25 -34.69 -8.59
CA LEU A 8 1.78 -34.00 -7.42
C LEU A 8 2.54 -32.74 -7.89
N LEU A 9 1.91 -31.57 -7.77
CA LEU A 9 2.56 -30.28 -7.98
C LEU A 9 3.36 -29.91 -6.72
N ILE A 10 4.69 -30.10 -6.77
CA ILE A 10 5.60 -29.59 -5.75
C ILE A 10 5.95 -28.16 -6.14
N THR A 11 5.34 -27.17 -5.48
CA THR A 11 5.79 -25.78 -5.55
C THR A 11 6.96 -25.58 -4.60
N LEU A 12 8.16 -25.48 -5.14
CA LEU A 12 9.36 -25.12 -4.38
C LEU A 12 9.34 -23.60 -4.16
N SER A 13 8.81 -23.15 -3.03
CA SER A 13 8.98 -21.76 -2.59
C SER A 13 10.41 -21.58 -2.08
N LEU A 14 11.29 -21.06 -2.94
CA LEU A 14 12.58 -20.53 -2.49
C LEU A 14 12.30 -19.32 -1.60
N LEU A 15 12.39 -19.51 -0.29
CA LEU A 15 12.42 -18.45 0.71
C LEU A 15 13.69 -17.62 0.48
N HIS A 16 13.62 -16.64 -0.43
CA HIS A 16 14.59 -15.57 -0.44
C HIS A 16 14.30 -14.70 0.79
N SER A 17 15.27 -14.62 1.70
CA SER A 17 15.35 -13.46 2.58
C SER A 17 15.48 -12.25 1.65
N GLN A 18 14.41 -11.48 1.52
CA GLN A 18 14.45 -10.25 0.72
C GLN A 18 15.36 -9.29 1.47
N ASP A 19 16.62 -9.23 1.03
CA ASP A 19 17.50 -8.14 1.37
C ASP A 19 16.85 -6.89 0.77
N HIS A 20 16.30 -6.02 1.62
CA HIS A 20 15.45 -4.90 1.22
C HIS A 20 16.21 -3.79 0.49
N SER A 21 17.45 -4.07 0.06
CA SER A 21 18.37 -3.19 -0.66
C SER A 21 18.16 -3.20 -2.18
N SER A 22 17.41 -4.17 -2.72
CA SER A 22 17.12 -4.21 -4.16
C SER A 22 15.87 -3.42 -4.53
N MET A 23 15.97 -2.60 -5.57
CA MET A 23 14.81 -1.97 -6.20
C MET A 23 13.84 -3.06 -6.68
N THR A 24 12.56 -2.91 -6.36
CA THR A 24 11.50 -3.77 -6.88
C THR A 24 10.53 -2.93 -7.69
N GLY A 25 9.75 -3.57 -8.57
CA GLY A 25 8.78 -2.85 -9.37
C GLY A 25 7.97 -3.77 -10.25
N SER A 26 6.95 -3.20 -10.85
CA SER A 26 6.09 -3.82 -11.85
C SER A 26 5.86 -2.84 -12.99
N ALA A 27 5.57 -3.38 -14.17
CA ALA A 27 5.09 -2.59 -15.29
C ALA A 27 3.77 -3.18 -15.77
N PHE A 28 2.88 -2.34 -16.28
CA PHE A 28 1.65 -2.76 -16.91
C PHE A 28 1.48 -2.09 -18.26
N ILE A 29 0.79 -2.79 -19.16
CA ILE A 29 0.32 -2.25 -20.43
C ILE A 29 -1.17 -2.54 -20.48
N GLY A 30 -1.97 -1.52 -20.79
CA GLY A 30 -3.42 -1.59 -20.80
C GLY A 30 -4.05 -0.71 -21.87
N SER A 31 -5.37 -0.70 -21.91
CA SER A 31 -6.15 0.20 -22.74
C SER A 31 -7.34 0.69 -21.94
N THR A 32 -7.69 1.96 -22.08
CA THR A 32 -8.85 2.55 -21.43
C THR A 32 -9.59 3.47 -22.40
N THR A 33 -10.88 3.66 -22.17
CA THR A 33 -11.69 4.63 -22.90
C THR A 33 -12.08 5.74 -21.92
N ILE A 34 -11.66 6.97 -22.19
CA ILE A 34 -11.98 8.16 -21.39
C ILE A 34 -12.71 9.12 -22.32
N ASP A 35 -13.91 9.54 -21.93
CA ASP A 35 -14.76 10.46 -22.72
C ASP A 35 -14.97 10.04 -24.18
N GLY A 36 -15.07 8.72 -24.42
CA GLY A 36 -15.27 8.14 -25.76
C GLY A 36 -14.00 8.07 -26.63
N LYS A 37 -12.85 8.52 -26.13
CA LYS A 37 -11.54 8.40 -26.78
C LYS A 37 -10.74 7.24 -26.18
N ASN A 38 -10.14 6.42 -27.04
CA ASN A 38 -9.32 5.29 -26.62
C ASN A 38 -7.88 5.71 -26.37
N TYR A 39 -7.31 5.20 -25.28
CA TYR A 39 -5.93 5.43 -24.88
C TYR A 39 -5.23 4.10 -24.59
N GLN A 40 -4.03 3.94 -25.14
CA GLN A 40 -3.10 2.91 -24.75
C GLN A 40 -2.33 3.38 -23.52
N GLN A 41 -2.29 2.55 -22.48
CA GLN A 41 -1.63 2.88 -21.23
C GLN A 41 -0.38 2.06 -21.04
N ILE A 42 0.69 2.73 -20.60
CA ILE A 42 1.92 2.11 -20.13
C ILE A 42 2.19 2.68 -18.75
N GLY A 43 2.35 1.82 -17.75
CA GLY A 43 2.70 2.27 -16.42
C GLY A 43 3.79 1.45 -15.77
N VAL A 44 4.49 2.09 -14.84
CA VAL A 44 5.62 1.53 -14.09
C VAL A 44 5.47 1.92 -12.64
N MET A 45 5.47 0.92 -11.76
CA MET A 45 5.52 1.08 -10.32
C MET A 45 6.89 0.63 -9.82
N ALA A 46 7.54 1.41 -8.97
CA ALA A 46 8.84 1.08 -8.40
C ALA A 46 8.88 1.35 -6.89
N ASP A 47 9.57 0.50 -6.13
CA ASP A 47 10.03 0.73 -4.76
C ASP A 47 11.56 0.82 -4.81
N ILE A 48 12.06 2.02 -4.57
CA ILE A 48 13.49 2.36 -4.63
C ILE A 48 14.00 2.49 -3.19
N PRO A 49 14.74 1.50 -2.68
CA PRO A 49 15.41 1.61 -1.39
C PRO A 49 16.72 2.39 -1.51
N ILE A 50 16.90 3.38 -0.63
CA ILE A 50 18.11 4.20 -0.45
C ILE A 50 18.52 4.08 1.02
N GLY A 51 19.25 3.02 1.35
CA GLY A 51 19.54 2.66 2.73
C GLY A 51 18.26 2.31 3.50
N LYS A 52 17.94 3.06 4.56
CA LYS A 52 16.65 2.92 5.27
C LYS A 52 15.52 3.70 4.59
N LEU A 53 15.81 4.72 3.80
CA LEU A 53 14.77 5.45 3.09
C LEU A 53 14.24 4.56 1.96
N GLY A 54 12.94 4.51 1.75
CA GLY A 54 12.32 3.88 0.58
C GLY A 54 11.37 4.85 -0.09
N ILE A 55 11.44 4.91 -1.42
CA ILE A 55 10.61 5.80 -2.23
C ILE A 55 9.78 4.93 -3.18
N GLY A 56 8.46 5.02 -3.05
CA GLY A 56 7.52 4.39 -3.96
C GLY A 56 7.12 5.35 -5.07
N LEU A 57 7.31 4.95 -6.32
CA LEU A 57 6.92 5.71 -7.51
C LEU A 57 5.89 4.94 -8.34
N ASP A 58 5.01 5.67 -9.03
CA ASP A 58 4.04 5.13 -9.99
C ASP A 58 3.80 6.14 -11.10
N VAL A 59 4.33 5.81 -12.27
CA VAL A 59 4.25 6.63 -13.46
C VAL A 59 3.34 5.91 -14.43
N LYS A 60 2.35 6.62 -14.95
CA LYS A 60 1.44 6.12 -15.98
C LYS A 60 1.41 7.11 -17.13
N ILE A 61 1.50 6.58 -18.34
CA ILE A 61 1.45 7.34 -19.58
C ILE A 61 0.27 6.82 -20.39
N SER A 62 -0.62 7.71 -20.81
CA SER A 62 -1.74 7.42 -21.70
C SER A 62 -1.46 8.01 -23.08
N ILE A 63 -1.50 7.19 -24.12
CA ILE A 63 -1.20 7.55 -25.51
C ILE A 63 -2.48 7.35 -26.34
N ASP A 64 -2.88 8.35 -27.10
CA ASP A 64 -4.06 8.26 -27.94
C ASP A 64 -3.82 7.55 -29.28
N SER A 65 -4.86 7.48 -30.12
CA SER A 65 -4.79 6.86 -31.45
C SER A 65 -3.87 7.59 -32.45
N ASN A 66 -3.57 8.86 -32.21
CA ASN A 66 -2.67 9.65 -33.06
C ASN A 66 -1.22 9.54 -32.59
N GLY A 67 -0.97 8.94 -31.43
CA GLY A 67 0.34 8.83 -30.80
C GLY A 67 0.65 9.96 -29.83
N ASP A 68 -0.32 10.84 -29.55
CA ASP A 68 -0.16 11.97 -28.65
C ASP A 68 -0.37 11.53 -27.20
N LEU A 69 0.38 12.13 -26.28
CA LEU A 69 0.17 11.93 -24.84
C LEU A 69 -1.11 12.64 -24.40
N ARG A 70 -1.85 12.02 -23.48
CA ARG A 70 -2.98 12.68 -22.80
C ARG A 70 -2.44 13.83 -21.96
N GLU A 71 -2.70 15.07 -22.37
CA GLU A 71 -2.19 16.27 -21.71
C GLU A 71 -2.73 16.39 -20.28
N GLU A 72 -3.98 15.98 -20.05
CA GLU A 72 -4.65 16.02 -18.75
C GLU A 72 -4.14 14.97 -17.75
N ASP A 73 -3.08 14.22 -18.08
CA ASP A 73 -2.31 13.42 -17.12
C ASP A 73 -1.10 14.22 -16.57
N TRP A 74 -0.82 15.42 -17.09
CA TRP A 74 0.45 16.15 -16.92
C TRP A 74 0.34 17.69 -16.91
N ASP A 75 -0.86 18.25 -16.98
CA ASP A 75 -1.08 19.70 -17.12
C ASP A 75 -1.05 20.45 -15.78
N ASP A 76 -1.36 19.78 -14.67
CA ASP A 76 -1.33 20.37 -13.33
C ASP A 76 -0.12 19.91 -12.49
N PHE A 77 0.35 20.80 -11.60
CA PHE A 77 1.44 20.46 -10.66
C PHE A 77 1.09 19.27 -9.77
N GLU A 78 -0.19 19.11 -9.42
CA GLU A 78 -0.69 18.01 -8.61
C GLU A 78 -0.50 16.64 -9.29
N ASP A 79 -0.49 16.58 -10.63
CA ASP A 79 -0.26 15.33 -11.37
C ASP A 79 1.17 14.83 -11.25
N TYR A 80 2.14 15.75 -11.21
CA TYR A 80 3.52 15.37 -10.93
C TYR A 80 3.69 14.84 -9.49
N LEU A 81 2.89 15.32 -8.54
CA LEU A 81 2.85 14.76 -7.18
C LEU A 81 2.18 13.38 -7.16
N ASN A 82 1.36 13.05 -8.17
CA ASN A 82 0.75 11.73 -8.29
C ASN A 82 1.77 10.62 -8.53
N ILE A 83 2.92 10.95 -9.14
CA ILE A 83 4.07 10.06 -9.34
C ILE A 83 4.59 9.48 -8.02
N LEU A 84 4.65 10.30 -6.97
CA LEU A 84 5.11 9.86 -5.66
C LEU A 84 4.00 9.08 -4.94
N ARG A 85 4.13 7.76 -4.86
CA ARG A 85 3.17 6.92 -4.14
C ARG A 85 3.34 7.00 -2.64
N TYR A 86 4.57 6.82 -2.16
CA TYR A 86 4.84 6.85 -0.74
C TYR A 86 6.30 7.16 -0.47
N VAL A 87 6.56 7.62 0.75
CA VAL A 87 7.90 7.64 1.34
C VAL A 87 7.86 6.78 2.60
N ARG A 88 8.86 5.92 2.77
CA ARG A 88 9.04 5.11 3.98
C ARG A 88 10.41 5.31 4.57
N TRP A 89 10.48 5.20 5.89
CA TRP A 89 11.69 5.01 6.65
C TRP A 89 11.69 3.60 7.22
N ALA A 90 12.72 2.84 6.87
CA ALA A 90 13.01 1.48 7.25
C ALA A 90 11.90 0.45 6.85
N THR A 91 11.91 -0.71 7.49
CA THR A 91 10.92 -1.79 7.31
C THR A 91 10.27 -2.16 8.64
N LYS A 92 9.16 -2.90 8.63
CA LYS A 92 8.52 -3.40 9.87
C LYS A 92 9.43 -4.32 10.71
N ASN A 93 10.56 -4.78 10.17
CA ASN A 93 11.55 -5.55 10.92
C ASN A 93 12.51 -4.66 11.71
N ASP A 94 12.59 -3.37 11.38
CA ASP A 94 13.43 -2.41 12.09
C ASP A 94 12.80 -1.93 13.42
N PRO A 95 13.62 -1.47 14.38
CA PRO A 95 13.11 -0.90 15.63
C PRO A 95 12.25 0.35 15.44
N PHE A 96 12.42 1.08 14.34
CA PHE A 96 11.59 2.23 13.99
C PHE A 96 11.26 2.17 12.51
N TYR A 97 9.96 2.22 12.21
CA TYR A 97 9.41 2.23 10.87
C TYR A 97 8.33 3.29 10.76
N LEU A 98 8.32 4.01 9.64
CA LEU A 98 7.30 4.99 9.32
C LEU A 98 7.07 4.98 7.81
N LYS A 99 5.82 5.06 7.37
CA LYS A 99 5.45 5.16 5.96
C LYS A 99 4.30 6.15 5.79
N VAL A 100 4.44 7.04 4.81
CA VAL A 100 3.45 8.07 4.47
C VAL A 100 3.09 7.95 2.99
N GLY A 101 1.79 7.97 2.66
CA GLY A 101 1.28 7.89 1.30
C GLY A 101 0.43 6.65 1.05
N ALA A 102 0.65 5.99 -0.09
CA ALA A 102 -0.03 4.77 -0.49
C ALA A 102 0.29 3.60 0.46
N LEU A 103 -0.72 3.13 1.18
CA LEU A 103 -0.69 1.96 2.03
C LEU A 103 -1.24 0.76 1.24
N THR A 104 -0.44 -0.30 1.14
CA THR A 104 -0.78 -1.54 0.44
C THR A 104 -0.38 -2.72 1.32
N GLY A 105 -1.30 -3.68 1.49
CA GLY A 105 -1.02 -4.87 2.29
C GLY A 105 -0.85 -4.60 3.79
N VAL A 106 -1.52 -3.58 4.33
CA VAL A 106 -1.47 -3.30 5.76
C VAL A 106 -2.10 -4.47 6.51
N ARG A 107 -1.33 -5.05 7.42
CA ARG A 107 -1.74 -6.11 8.34
C ARG A 107 -1.64 -5.59 9.76
N PHE A 108 -2.70 -5.80 10.53
CA PHE A 108 -2.80 -5.32 11.90
C PHE A 108 -3.32 -6.42 12.83
N GLY A 109 -2.73 -6.50 14.04
CA GLY A 109 -3.08 -7.56 14.99
C GLY A 109 -2.83 -8.97 14.42
N GLN A 110 -1.69 -9.16 13.74
CA GLN A 110 -1.34 -10.41 13.05
C GLN A 110 -2.32 -10.83 11.94
N GLY A 111 -3.08 -9.89 11.38
CA GLY A 111 -4.10 -10.19 10.36
C GLY A 111 -5.48 -10.50 10.94
N ILE A 112 -5.63 -10.59 12.26
CA ILE A 112 -6.93 -10.88 12.90
C ILE A 112 -7.86 -9.66 12.86
N ILE A 113 -7.32 -8.46 13.06
CA ILE A 113 -8.12 -7.23 13.08
C ILE A 113 -8.23 -6.67 11.67
N ILE A 114 -7.09 -6.59 10.96
CA ILE A 114 -7.01 -6.10 9.58
C ILE A 114 -6.02 -6.98 8.84
N ASP A 115 -6.45 -7.51 7.70
CA ASP A 115 -5.59 -8.19 6.76
C ASP A 115 -5.67 -7.54 5.38
N ASN A 116 -4.50 -7.41 4.76
CA ASN A 116 -4.33 -6.91 3.39
C ASN A 116 -5.06 -5.59 3.06
N TYR A 117 -5.16 -4.67 4.03
CA TYR A 117 -5.80 -3.38 3.78
C TYR A 117 -5.01 -2.52 2.80
N SER A 118 -5.72 -1.78 1.95
CA SER A 118 -5.14 -0.80 1.06
C SER A 118 -6.02 0.44 0.93
N ASN A 119 -5.39 1.61 0.97
CA ASN A 119 -6.05 2.90 0.75
C ASN A 119 -5.95 3.37 -0.72
N THR A 120 -5.49 2.51 -1.64
CA THR A 120 -5.31 2.86 -3.06
C THR A 120 -6.40 2.29 -3.96
N ILE A 121 -7.52 1.79 -3.41
CA ILE A 121 -8.57 1.13 -4.20
C ILE A 121 -9.25 2.12 -5.17
N ARG A 122 -9.40 3.39 -4.76
CA ARG A 122 -9.97 4.45 -5.61
C ARG A 122 -8.93 5.17 -6.47
N TYR A 123 -7.70 4.68 -6.52
CA TYR A 123 -6.69 5.26 -7.40
C TYR A 123 -6.99 4.85 -8.86
N PRO A 124 -6.90 5.77 -9.83
CA PRO A 124 -6.35 7.13 -9.74
C PRO A 124 -7.33 8.22 -9.28
N ASP A 125 -8.64 7.98 -9.33
CA ASP A 125 -9.70 8.99 -9.13
C ASP A 125 -9.63 9.71 -7.78
N TYR A 126 -9.24 9.01 -6.71
CA TYR A 126 -9.07 9.59 -5.39
C TYR A 126 -7.83 9.03 -4.68
N LYS A 127 -6.86 9.90 -4.40
CA LYS A 127 -5.60 9.56 -3.72
C LYS A 127 -5.69 9.82 -2.21
N MET A 128 -5.87 8.75 -1.44
CA MET A 128 -5.72 8.78 0.02
C MET A 128 -4.24 8.88 0.41
N ILE A 129 -3.93 9.65 1.45
CA ILE A 129 -2.58 9.70 2.05
C ILE A 129 -2.64 9.01 3.40
N GLY A 130 -2.15 7.78 3.47
CA GLY A 130 -2.14 7.03 4.72
C GLY A 130 -0.86 7.26 5.52
N LEU A 131 -0.91 6.90 6.80
CA LEU A 131 0.21 6.89 7.71
C LEU A 131 0.29 5.52 8.38
N GLU A 132 1.46 4.89 8.38
CA GLU A 132 1.69 3.63 9.07
C GLU A 132 3.01 3.73 9.82
N GLY A 133 3.06 3.25 11.05
CA GLY A 133 4.29 3.29 11.83
C GLY A 133 4.40 2.21 12.88
N GLN A 134 5.64 1.96 13.27
CA GLN A 134 5.99 1.00 14.31
C GLN A 134 7.22 1.48 15.07
N VAL A 135 7.20 1.30 16.39
CA VAL A 135 8.36 1.45 17.27
C VAL A 135 8.51 0.16 18.08
N SER A 136 9.71 -0.39 18.14
CA SER A 136 10.07 -1.50 19.03
C SER A 136 11.21 -1.08 19.94
N PHE A 137 11.05 -1.29 21.24
CA PHE A 137 12.04 -1.01 22.27
C PHE A 137 12.06 -2.14 23.30
N ASP A 138 13.22 -2.78 23.45
CA ASP A 138 13.39 -3.98 24.28
C ASP A 138 12.30 -5.03 23.96
N LYS A 139 11.43 -5.35 24.92
CA LYS A 139 10.33 -6.30 24.75
C LYS A 139 9.04 -5.66 24.25
N PHE A 140 8.96 -4.33 24.19
CA PHE A 140 7.76 -3.62 23.77
C PHE A 140 7.76 -3.32 22.28
N ARG A 141 6.59 -3.44 21.65
CA ARG A 141 6.33 -3.00 20.28
C ARG A 141 4.99 -2.26 20.22
N SER A 142 5.03 -1.06 19.67
CA SER A 142 3.87 -0.23 19.37
C SER A 142 3.72 -0.12 17.86
N GLU A 143 2.49 -0.29 17.36
CA GLU A 143 2.14 -0.18 15.95
C GLU A 143 0.93 0.73 15.81
N PHE A 144 0.87 1.51 14.75
CA PHE A 144 -0.30 2.30 14.40
C PHE A 144 -0.47 2.42 12.89
N PHE A 145 -1.70 2.67 12.46
CA PHE A 145 -1.96 3.10 11.09
C PHE A 145 -3.18 4.03 11.03
N ILE A 146 -3.19 4.91 10.04
CA ILE A 146 -4.29 5.81 9.67
C ILE A 146 -4.47 5.67 8.16
N ASN A 147 -5.67 5.37 7.70
CA ASN A 147 -5.92 5.18 6.26
C ASN A 147 -5.80 6.46 5.42
N ASN A 148 -6.23 7.61 5.95
CA ASN A 148 -6.23 8.89 5.24
C ASN A 148 -6.02 10.09 6.19
N ILE A 149 -4.82 10.65 6.22
CA ILE A 149 -4.50 11.83 7.03
C ILE A 149 -5.08 13.13 6.46
N LYS A 150 -5.37 13.19 5.14
CA LYS A 150 -5.97 14.39 4.53
C LYS A 150 -7.34 14.68 5.12
N GLU A 151 -8.19 13.66 5.15
CA GLU A 151 -9.55 13.72 5.70
C GLU A 151 -9.60 13.77 7.23
N SER A 152 -8.47 13.61 7.94
CA SER A 152 -8.45 13.69 9.40
C SER A 152 -8.75 15.10 9.93
N PHE A 153 -8.66 16.12 9.07
CA PHE A 153 -8.91 17.52 9.41
C PHE A 153 -10.20 18.07 8.76
N GLU A 154 -11.01 17.21 8.14
CA GLU A 154 -12.25 17.57 7.46
C GLU A 154 -13.50 17.13 8.25
N ASP A 155 -14.60 17.89 8.15
CA ASP A 155 -15.86 17.63 8.89
C ASP A 155 -16.54 16.30 8.50
N LYS A 156 -16.16 15.71 7.36
CA LYS A 156 -16.68 14.46 6.80
C LYS A 156 -15.57 13.41 6.66
N SER A 157 -14.82 13.20 7.72
CA SER A 157 -13.72 12.23 7.79
C SER A 157 -14.19 10.79 7.53
N SER A 158 -13.60 9.98 6.64
CA SER A 158 -13.78 8.51 6.58
C SER A 158 -12.55 7.79 7.14
N VAL A 159 -12.05 8.29 8.27
CA VAL A 159 -10.77 7.89 8.83
C VAL A 159 -10.88 6.67 9.73
N VAL A 160 -10.12 5.65 9.38
CA VAL A 160 -9.87 4.46 10.17
C VAL A 160 -8.50 4.57 10.81
N LEU A 161 -8.47 4.52 12.14
CA LEU A 161 -7.27 4.50 12.97
C LEU A 161 -7.12 3.12 13.62
N GLY A 162 -5.93 2.54 13.55
CA GLY A 162 -5.56 1.38 14.36
C GLY A 162 -4.35 1.66 15.24
N THR A 163 -4.37 1.14 16.46
CA THR A 163 -3.24 1.16 17.39
C THR A 163 -3.10 -0.19 18.10
N ARG A 164 -1.86 -0.62 18.33
CA ARG A 164 -1.53 -1.90 18.97
C ARG A 164 -0.32 -1.72 19.84
N LEU A 165 -0.41 -2.25 21.06
CA LEU A 165 0.71 -2.42 21.95
C LEU A 165 0.93 -3.91 22.19
N SER A 166 2.18 -4.34 22.10
CA SER A 166 2.57 -5.73 22.31
C SER A 166 3.86 -5.83 23.12
N TYR A 167 3.97 -6.93 23.86
CA TYR A 167 5.07 -7.24 24.75
C TYR A 167 5.55 -8.67 24.50
N ASN A 168 6.85 -8.83 24.26
CA ASN A 168 7.50 -10.12 24.08
C ASN A 168 7.76 -10.75 25.45
N LEU A 169 7.02 -11.82 25.77
CA LEU A 169 7.17 -12.56 27.02
C LEU A 169 8.53 -13.27 27.04
N ILE A 170 8.67 -14.30 26.18
CA ILE A 170 9.83 -15.18 26.00
C ILE A 170 9.78 -15.75 24.57
N GLY A 171 10.94 -15.92 23.93
CA GLY A 171 11.09 -16.80 22.75
C GLY A 171 10.26 -16.41 21.52
N GLY A 172 9.84 -15.15 21.39
CA GLY A 172 8.99 -14.70 20.29
C GLY A 172 7.48 -14.85 20.54
N LEU A 173 7.07 -15.21 21.76
CA LEU A 173 5.67 -15.13 22.18
C LEU A 173 5.30 -13.69 22.54
N TYR A 174 4.38 -13.10 21.79
CA TYR A 174 3.89 -11.73 22.01
C TYR A 174 2.50 -11.75 22.65
N LEU A 175 2.35 -11.04 23.77
CA LEU A 175 1.06 -10.64 24.30
C LEU A 175 0.77 -9.22 23.83
N GLY A 176 -0.40 -8.94 23.27
CA GLY A 176 -0.71 -7.59 22.82
C GLY A 176 -2.19 -7.31 22.67
N GLY A 177 -2.55 -6.04 22.83
CA GLY A 177 -3.90 -5.52 22.63
C GLY A 177 -3.94 -4.62 21.40
N SER A 178 -5.02 -4.70 20.62
CA SER A 178 -5.26 -3.87 19.44
C SER A 178 -6.61 -3.19 19.56
N ILE A 179 -6.66 -1.92 19.14
CA ILE A 179 -7.88 -1.14 19.02
C ILE A 179 -7.89 -0.57 17.59
N VAL A 180 -9.02 -0.72 16.91
CA VAL A 180 -9.29 -0.07 15.63
C VAL A 180 -10.60 0.68 15.78
N SER A 181 -10.60 1.93 15.34
CA SER A 181 -11.77 2.80 15.36
C SER A 181 -11.97 3.41 14.00
N ASP A 182 -13.21 3.37 13.54
CA ASP A 182 -13.71 4.23 12.48
C ASP A 182 -14.20 5.52 13.14
N LEU A 183 -13.61 6.66 12.78
CA LEU A 183 -13.93 7.96 13.38
C LEU A 183 -15.25 8.53 12.87
N ASN A 184 -15.84 7.95 11.83
CA ASN A 184 -17.13 8.39 11.29
C ASN A 184 -17.92 7.24 10.67
N GLN A 185 -18.70 6.58 11.52
CA GLN A 185 -19.56 5.46 11.13
C GLN A 185 -20.75 5.88 10.22
N TYR A 186 -20.97 7.18 9.99
CA TYR A 186 -22.11 7.70 9.21
C TYR A 186 -21.76 8.07 7.78
N ASN A 187 -20.49 8.32 7.48
CA ASN A 187 -19.99 8.26 6.12
C ASN A 187 -19.48 6.84 5.90
N GLY A 188 -20.34 5.99 5.31
CA GLY A 188 -19.84 4.75 4.73
C GLY A 188 -18.65 5.07 3.82
N LEU A 189 -17.73 4.12 3.68
CA LEU A 189 -16.83 4.13 2.52
C LEU A 189 -17.74 4.37 1.30
N LEU A 190 -17.53 5.46 0.57
CA LEU A 190 -18.34 5.78 -0.59
C LEU A 190 -18.22 4.60 -1.55
N ASP A 191 -19.25 3.75 -1.56
CA ASP A 191 -19.43 2.68 -2.53
C ASP A 191 -19.59 3.34 -3.90
N SER A 192 -18.89 2.77 -4.88
CA SER A 192 -18.90 3.16 -6.30
C SER A 192 -20.30 3.36 -6.87
#